data_AF-A0A9X2L192-F1
#
_entry.id   AF-A0A9X2L192-F1
#
_cell.length_a   1.000
_cell.length_b   1.000
_cell.length_c   1.000
_cell.angle_alpha   90.00
_cell.angle_beta   90.00
_cell.angle_gamma   90.00
#
_symmetry.space_group_name_H-M   'P 1'
#
loop_
_entity.id
_entity.type
_entity.pdbx_description
1 polymer ?
#
loop_
_entity_poly.entity_id
_entity_poly.type
_entity_poly.pdbx_seq_one_letter_code
_entity_poly.pdbx_strand_id
1 'polypeptide(L)'
;MKTKYRNSETDPDFDLDEYIREKSQEPDNVAFQPLPPEDADGTMFKNAVLIFMVFAASFLWYHDWSPAQAWSSVFGSDQQSVNVNIPDININIPDIDIPEMAPLPDFNFEGGFADYLVAINDAGLDDIYSNSGYQALYQTGVPIEYLEQLNEAAYLENDFSYSAVIGLYNSGVPMDYINGLNDLNLLDEFSYSAIIGLYNSGVSLDYISSLNEAGYLDDFSYSAIIGLYNGGVSIDYLNALSESNFIDQFSYSAVIGMYNGGVSIDYLNQLSENNYLDQFSYSAIIGMYNAGVTVDYINGLAERDLLDDLNYSDIIRMYNTDR
;
A
#
# COMPACT_ATOMS: atom_id res chain seq x y z
N MET A 1 37.50 23.03 -29.12
CA MET A 1 37.71 21.66 -29.64
C MET A 1 38.85 21.00 -28.88
N LYS A 2 38.65 19.73 -28.50
CA LYS A 2 39.55 18.77 -27.80
C LYS A 2 39.49 18.77 -26.26
N THR A 3 38.54 17.97 -25.77
CA THR A 3 38.57 17.24 -24.50
C THR A 3 39.85 16.41 -24.41
N LYS A 4 40.56 16.50 -23.29
CA LYS A 4 41.77 15.71 -22.99
C LYS A 4 41.42 14.71 -21.89
N TYR A 5 41.51 13.43 -22.22
CA TYR A 5 41.42 12.30 -21.30
C TYR A 5 42.46 12.44 -20.16
N ARG A 6 42.09 12.13 -18.92
CA ARG A 6 43.03 11.87 -17.81
C ARG A 6 43.08 10.37 -17.57
N ASN A 7 44.23 9.79 -17.88
CA ASN A 7 44.63 8.42 -17.58
C ASN A 7 44.72 8.20 -16.06
N SER A 8 44.41 6.97 -15.67
CA SER A 8 44.73 6.37 -14.37
C SER A 8 46.25 6.23 -14.20
N GLU A 9 46.82 6.87 -13.20
CA GLU A 9 48.17 6.58 -12.72
C GLU A 9 48.07 5.58 -11.56
N THR A 10 48.45 4.33 -11.81
CA THR A 10 48.89 3.37 -10.78
C THR A 10 50.18 3.91 -10.18
N ASP A 11 50.11 4.38 -8.94
CA ASP A 11 51.27 4.86 -8.17
C ASP A 11 52.18 3.66 -7.81
N PRO A 12 53.45 3.63 -8.27
CA PRO A 12 54.33 2.49 -8.07
C PRO A 12 54.91 2.36 -6.65
N ASP A 13 54.63 3.30 -5.74
CA ASP A 13 55.14 3.32 -4.36
C ASP A 13 54.08 2.99 -3.29
N PHE A 14 52.92 2.43 -3.68
CA PHE A 14 51.89 2.04 -2.70
C PHE A 14 52.29 0.79 -1.92
N ASP A 15 52.93 1.00 -0.76
CA ASP A 15 53.30 -0.07 0.16
C ASP A 15 52.12 -0.42 1.09
N LEU A 16 51.45 -1.53 0.76
CA LEU A 16 50.25 -2.01 1.45
C LEU A 16 50.50 -2.28 2.95
N ASP A 17 51.72 -2.70 3.28
CA ASP A 17 52.11 -3.06 4.64
C ASP A 17 52.28 -1.81 5.52
N GLU A 18 52.63 -0.67 4.92
CA GLU A 18 52.71 0.63 5.58
C GLU A 18 51.32 1.23 5.79
N TYR A 19 50.44 1.13 4.79
CA TYR A 19 49.03 1.58 4.90
C TYR A 19 48.25 0.83 6.01
N ILE A 20 48.42 -0.49 6.09
CA ILE A 20 47.77 -1.29 7.14
C ILE A 20 48.33 -0.96 8.52
N ARG A 21 49.65 -0.68 8.62
CA ARG A 21 50.30 -0.31 9.88
C ARG A 21 49.83 1.06 10.36
N GLU A 22 49.71 2.02 9.46
CA GLU A 22 49.17 3.36 9.75
C GLU A 22 47.72 3.28 10.25
N LYS A 23 46.88 2.47 9.60
CA LYS A 23 45.48 2.26 10.04
C LYS A 23 45.33 1.48 11.34
N SER A 24 46.34 0.68 11.72
CA SER A 24 46.34 -0.09 12.96
C SER A 24 46.85 0.67 14.18
N GLN A 25 47.41 1.88 14.00
CA GLN A 25 48.04 2.67 15.06
C GLN A 25 47.26 3.93 15.46
N GLU A 26 46.09 4.22 14.88
CA GLU A 26 45.18 5.25 15.42
C GLU A 26 44.64 4.75 16.77
N PRO A 27 45.00 5.40 17.91
CA PRO A 27 44.47 5.01 19.19
C PRO A 27 43.03 5.53 19.33
N ASP A 28 42.14 4.66 19.82
CA ASP A 28 40.79 5.01 20.28
C ASP A 28 40.83 6.15 21.32
N ASN A 29 40.81 7.39 20.84
CA ASN A 29 40.53 8.57 21.64
C ASN A 29 39.18 9.13 21.19
N VAL A 30 38.12 8.58 21.79
CA VAL A 30 36.78 9.14 21.74
C VAL A 30 36.79 10.45 22.54
N ALA A 31 37.22 11.53 21.90
CA ALA A 31 36.93 12.88 22.34
C ALA A 31 35.60 13.31 21.70
N PHE A 32 34.55 13.33 22.52
CA PHE A 32 33.24 13.86 22.16
C PHE A 32 33.40 15.33 21.73
N GLN A 33 33.36 15.59 20.42
CA GLN A 33 33.01 16.91 19.91
C GLN A 33 31.48 16.99 19.92
N PRO A 34 30.86 17.93 20.67
CA PRO A 34 29.43 18.13 20.53
C PRO A 34 29.15 18.64 19.12
N LEU A 35 28.35 17.87 18.38
CA LEU A 35 27.79 18.28 17.10
C LEU A 35 27.02 19.59 17.30
N PRO A 36 27.05 20.53 16.32
CA PRO A 36 26.11 21.64 16.31
C PRO A 36 24.68 21.06 16.31
N PRO A 37 23.70 21.73 16.95
CA PRO A 37 22.37 21.17 17.10
C PRO A 37 21.77 20.87 15.72
N GLU A 38 21.64 19.58 15.41
CA GLU A 38 20.75 19.11 14.35
C GLU A 38 19.33 19.41 14.81
N ASP A 39 18.60 20.13 13.98
CA ASP A 39 17.17 20.34 14.12
C ASP A 39 16.49 18.97 14.16
N ALA A 40 16.06 18.58 15.35
CA ALA A 40 15.46 17.31 15.64
C ALA A 40 13.99 17.31 15.19
N ASP A 41 13.73 17.02 13.92
CA ASP A 41 12.38 16.65 13.46
C ASP A 41 12.48 15.80 12.17
N GLY A 42 12.40 14.46 12.31
CA GLY A 42 12.09 13.58 11.19
C GLY A 42 12.83 12.23 11.13
N THR A 43 13.99 12.08 11.76
CA THR A 43 14.85 10.90 11.56
C THR A 43 14.55 9.75 12.52
N MET A 44 14.17 10.05 13.78
CA MET A 44 13.84 9.00 14.75
C MET A 44 12.52 8.27 14.41
N PHE A 45 11.53 8.97 13.88
CA PHE A 45 10.26 8.37 13.47
C PHE A 45 10.44 7.46 12.25
N LYS A 46 11.18 7.88 11.22
CA LYS A 46 11.47 7.06 10.04
C LYS A 46 12.26 5.80 10.38
N ASN A 47 13.24 5.91 11.28
CA ASN A 47 14.00 4.76 11.76
C ASN A 47 13.15 3.81 12.63
N ALA A 48 12.25 4.35 13.47
CA ALA A 48 11.32 3.54 14.27
C ALA A 48 10.28 2.82 13.39
N VAL A 49 9.76 3.48 12.36
CA VAL A 49 8.84 2.90 11.37
C VAL A 49 9.52 1.79 10.59
N LEU A 50 10.78 1.97 10.18
CA LEU A 50 11.52 0.95 9.43
C LEU A 50 11.83 -0.28 10.30
N ILE A 51 12.23 -0.06 11.56
CA ILE A 51 12.41 -1.14 12.54
C ILE A 51 11.08 -1.87 12.77
N PHE A 52 9.98 -1.14 12.92
CA PHE A 52 8.65 -1.71 13.08
C PHE A 52 8.21 -2.53 11.85
N MET A 53 8.43 -2.05 10.64
CA MET A 53 8.11 -2.76 9.40
C MET A 53 8.88 -4.09 9.28
N VAL A 54 10.16 -4.11 9.65
CA VAL A 54 10.97 -5.33 9.63
C VAL A 54 10.46 -6.36 10.65
N PHE A 55 10.10 -5.90 11.86
CA PHE A 55 9.52 -6.79 12.87
C PHE A 55 8.10 -7.25 12.50
N ALA A 56 7.29 -6.38 11.91
CA ALA A 56 5.94 -6.71 11.43
C ALA A 56 6.02 -7.75 10.31
N ALA A 57 6.85 -7.55 9.29
CA ALA A 57 7.04 -8.51 8.21
C ALA A 57 7.53 -9.87 8.74
N SER A 58 8.47 -9.88 9.70
CA SER A 58 8.97 -11.11 10.32
C SER A 58 7.90 -11.82 11.16
N PHE A 59 7.09 -11.06 11.90
CA PHE A 59 5.98 -11.59 12.69
C PHE A 59 4.87 -12.16 11.81
N LEU A 60 4.53 -11.48 10.71
CA LEU A 60 3.54 -11.91 9.73
C LEU A 60 3.98 -13.16 8.97
N TRP A 61 5.28 -13.26 8.66
CA TRP A 61 5.86 -14.45 8.03
C TRP A 61 5.92 -15.67 8.97
N TYR A 62 6.16 -15.45 10.28
CA TYR A 62 6.24 -16.53 11.26
C TYR A 62 4.87 -17.03 11.76
N HIS A 63 3.83 -16.19 11.73
CA HIS A 63 2.52 -16.50 12.32
C HIS A 63 1.40 -16.86 11.33
N ASP A 64 1.69 -17.12 10.04
CA ASP A 64 0.70 -17.49 9.01
C ASP A 64 -0.57 -16.63 9.07
N TRP A 65 -0.37 -15.30 9.16
CA TRP A 65 -1.46 -14.38 9.48
C TRP A 65 -2.45 -14.25 8.32
N SER A 66 -3.73 -14.57 8.56
CA SER A 66 -4.81 -14.23 7.63
C SER A 66 -5.44 -12.88 8.00
N PRO A 67 -5.60 -11.93 7.06
CA PRO A 67 -6.29 -10.66 7.29
C PRO A 67 -7.72 -10.83 7.83
N ALA A 68 -8.39 -11.93 7.46
CA ALA A 68 -9.72 -12.28 7.94
C ALA A 68 -9.77 -12.60 9.45
N GLN A 69 -8.72 -13.23 9.99
CA GLN A 69 -8.63 -13.57 11.42
C GLN A 69 -8.26 -12.35 12.28
N ALA A 70 -7.48 -11.41 11.75
CA ALA A 70 -7.21 -10.12 12.40
C ALA A 70 -8.48 -9.25 12.52
N TRP A 71 -9.35 -9.35 11.52
CA TRP A 71 -10.66 -8.70 11.53
C TRP A 71 -11.54 -9.22 12.69
N SER A 72 -11.50 -10.53 12.99
CA SER A 72 -12.28 -11.15 14.06
C SER A 72 -11.83 -10.81 15.50
N SER A 73 -10.57 -10.42 15.68
CA SER A 73 -10.03 -10.04 17.00
C SER A 73 -10.18 -8.54 17.30
N VAL A 74 -10.32 -7.71 16.26
CA VAL A 74 -10.57 -6.26 16.38
C VAL A 74 -12.07 -5.95 16.44
N PHE A 75 -12.89 -6.73 15.74
CA PHE A 75 -14.35 -6.66 15.79
C PHE A 75 -14.87 -7.97 16.39
N GLY A 76 -14.92 -8.02 17.72
CA GLY A 76 -15.10 -9.25 18.48
C GLY A 76 -16.23 -10.15 17.97
N SER A 77 -15.90 -11.41 17.69
CA SER A 77 -16.87 -12.49 17.66
C SER A 77 -16.89 -13.20 19.02
N ASP A 78 -17.45 -12.55 20.04
CA ASP A 78 -17.84 -13.27 21.25
C ASP A 78 -19.24 -13.84 21.04
N GLN A 79 -19.30 -15.17 20.89
CA GLN A 79 -20.50 -15.94 21.19
C GLN A 79 -20.81 -15.79 22.69
N GLN A 80 -21.48 -14.72 23.09
CA GLN A 80 -22.34 -14.72 24.25
C GLN A 80 -23.76 -14.39 23.81
N SER A 81 -24.61 -15.40 23.93
CA SER A 81 -26.05 -15.29 23.69
C SER A 81 -26.69 -14.34 24.70
N VAL A 82 -26.74 -13.05 24.36
CA VAL A 82 -27.71 -12.13 24.94
C VAL A 82 -28.84 -12.02 23.91
N ASN A 83 -30.00 -12.55 24.27
CA ASN A 83 -31.21 -12.51 23.44
C ASN A 83 -31.71 -11.06 23.36
N VAL A 84 -31.17 -10.29 22.42
CA VAL A 84 -31.71 -8.99 22.01
C VAL A 84 -32.49 -9.26 20.73
N ASN A 85 -33.80 -9.01 20.77
CA ASN A 85 -34.67 -9.08 19.60
C ASN A 85 -34.38 -7.88 18.71
N ILE A 86 -33.38 -8.01 17.83
CA ILE A 86 -33.03 -7.01 16.82
C ILE A 86 -33.94 -7.30 15.61
N PRO A 87 -34.67 -6.32 15.05
CA PRO A 87 -35.37 -6.52 13.79
C PRO A 87 -34.35 -6.85 12.70
N ASP A 88 -34.62 -7.86 11.87
CA ASP A 88 -33.74 -8.30 10.78
C ASP A 88 -33.33 -7.11 9.89
N ILE A 89 -32.12 -6.59 10.10
CA ILE A 89 -31.50 -5.65 9.18
C ILE A 89 -30.99 -6.50 8.03
N ASN A 90 -31.70 -6.46 6.91
CA ASN A 90 -31.27 -7.09 5.66
C ASN A 90 -30.06 -6.31 5.11
N ILE A 91 -28.87 -6.60 5.64
CA ILE A 91 -27.61 -6.13 5.08
C ILE A 91 -27.39 -6.91 3.79
N ASN A 92 -27.78 -6.32 2.67
CA ASN A 92 -27.44 -6.82 1.34
C ASN A 92 -25.94 -6.60 1.14
N ILE A 93 -25.12 -7.53 1.63
CA ILE A 93 -23.70 -7.60 1.31
C ILE A 93 -23.68 -7.97 -0.19
N PRO A 94 -23.27 -7.07 -1.09
CA PRO A 94 -23.15 -7.42 -2.49
C PRO A 94 -22.17 -8.59 -2.60
N ASP A 95 -22.55 -9.62 -3.36
CA ASP A 95 -21.61 -10.69 -3.72
C ASP A 95 -20.41 -10.03 -4.39
N ILE A 96 -19.26 -10.07 -3.72
CA ILE A 96 -17.99 -9.65 -4.30
C ILE A 96 -17.69 -10.69 -5.38
N ASP A 97 -17.86 -10.31 -6.64
CA ASP A 97 -17.48 -11.10 -7.79
C ASP A 97 -15.95 -11.12 -7.84
N ILE A 98 -15.35 -12.01 -7.04
CA ILE A 98 -13.91 -12.28 -7.11
C ILE A 98 -13.70 -12.90 -8.49
N PRO A 99 -13.00 -12.24 -9.42
CA PRO A 99 -12.74 -12.85 -10.71
C PRO A 99 -12.08 -14.20 -10.45
N GLU A 100 -12.67 -15.25 -11.03
CA GLU A 100 -12.15 -16.61 -10.92
C GLU A 100 -10.70 -16.58 -11.42
N MET A 101 -9.75 -16.69 -10.49
CA MET A 101 -8.32 -16.59 -10.80
C MET A 101 -8.04 -17.62 -11.89
N ALA A 102 -7.68 -17.15 -13.09
CA ALA A 102 -7.47 -18.04 -14.21
C ALA A 102 -6.50 -19.14 -13.78
N PRO A 103 -6.83 -20.42 -13.97
CA PRO A 103 -5.91 -21.49 -13.62
C PRO A 103 -4.60 -21.23 -14.37
N LEU A 104 -3.49 -21.21 -13.63
CA LEU A 104 -2.17 -21.10 -14.23
C LEU A 104 -2.08 -22.13 -15.36
N PRO A 105 -1.74 -21.74 -16.59
CA PRO A 105 -1.54 -22.72 -17.64
C PRO A 105 -0.46 -23.70 -17.18
N ASP A 106 -0.77 -25.00 -17.23
CA ASP A 106 0.18 -26.08 -16.97
C ASP A 106 1.19 -26.09 -18.11
N PHE A 107 2.11 -25.13 -18.08
CA PHE A 107 3.14 -24.98 -19.09
C PHE A 107 4.39 -25.71 -18.60
N ASN A 108 4.51 -26.95 -19.03
CA ASN A 108 5.76 -27.67 -18.96
C ASN A 108 6.46 -27.52 -20.30
N PHE A 109 7.54 -26.73 -20.35
CA PHE A 109 8.35 -26.62 -21.56
C PHE A 109 8.89 -28.02 -21.92
N GLU A 110 8.53 -28.54 -23.10
CA GLU A 110 8.79 -29.95 -23.49
C GLU A 110 10.28 -30.27 -23.75
N GLY A 111 11.20 -29.33 -23.52
CA GLY A 111 12.65 -29.47 -23.69
C GLY A 111 13.45 -29.24 -22.42
N GLY A 112 14.75 -29.52 -22.47
CA GLY A 112 15.66 -29.16 -21.38
C GLY A 112 15.98 -27.66 -21.38
N PHE A 113 16.69 -27.18 -20.35
CA PHE A 113 17.14 -25.79 -20.29
C PHE A 113 17.97 -25.36 -21.52
N ALA A 114 18.72 -26.28 -22.13
CA ALA A 114 19.45 -25.99 -23.36
C ALA A 114 18.52 -25.67 -24.54
N ASP A 115 17.41 -26.40 -24.67
CA ASP A 115 16.39 -26.14 -25.70
C ASP A 115 15.65 -24.82 -25.42
N TYR A 116 15.46 -24.48 -24.13
CA TYR A 116 14.89 -23.20 -23.72
C TYR A 116 15.79 -22.02 -24.13
N LEU A 117 17.11 -22.13 -23.94
CA LEU A 117 18.06 -21.10 -24.37
C LEU A 117 18.12 -20.97 -25.90
N VAL A 118 17.95 -22.05 -26.66
CA VAL A 118 17.81 -21.99 -28.12
C VAL A 118 16.55 -21.20 -28.48
N ALA A 119 15.42 -21.48 -27.84
CA ALA A 119 14.18 -20.74 -28.08
C ALA A 119 14.29 -19.25 -27.72
N ILE A 120 14.99 -18.91 -26.63
CA ILE A 120 15.31 -17.52 -26.26
C ILE A 120 16.14 -16.82 -27.36
N ASN A 121 17.18 -17.48 -27.88
CA ASN A 121 18.00 -16.92 -28.96
C ASN A 121 17.23 -16.79 -30.28
N ASP A 122 16.41 -17.79 -30.64
CA ASP A 122 15.58 -17.76 -31.84
C ASP A 122 14.52 -16.63 -31.77
N ALA A 123 14.01 -16.33 -30.56
CA ALA A 123 13.10 -15.21 -30.30
C ALA A 123 13.81 -13.84 -30.25
N GLY A 124 15.15 -13.80 -30.37
CA GLY A 124 15.95 -12.58 -30.25
C GLY A 124 15.95 -11.97 -28.85
N LEU A 125 15.70 -12.80 -27.84
CA LEU A 125 15.61 -12.40 -26.43
C LEU A 125 16.91 -12.64 -25.67
N ASP A 126 17.98 -13.13 -26.28
CA ASP A 126 19.17 -13.67 -25.62
C ASP A 126 20.01 -12.66 -24.82
N ASP A 127 19.96 -11.38 -25.18
CA ASP A 127 20.71 -10.31 -24.50
C ASP A 127 19.91 -9.55 -23.43
N ILE A 128 18.64 -9.92 -23.20
CA ILE A 128 17.73 -9.20 -22.28
C ILE A 128 18.08 -9.45 -20.80
N TYR A 129 18.27 -10.71 -20.43
CA TYR A 129 18.57 -11.15 -19.07
C TYR A 129 19.87 -11.96 -19.02
N SER A 130 20.40 -12.14 -17.81
CA SER A 130 21.53 -13.02 -17.61
C SER A 130 21.12 -14.50 -17.71
N ASN A 131 22.10 -15.38 -17.94
CA ASN A 131 21.89 -16.84 -17.92
C ASN A 131 21.18 -17.33 -16.65
N SER A 132 21.48 -16.74 -15.48
CA SER A 132 20.78 -17.08 -14.24
C SER A 132 19.33 -16.60 -14.24
N GLY A 133 19.03 -15.48 -14.90
CA GLY A 133 17.66 -15.00 -15.13
C GLY A 133 16.87 -15.95 -16.01
N TYR A 134 17.41 -16.36 -17.16
CA TYR A 134 16.75 -17.37 -18.02
C TYR A 134 16.58 -18.71 -17.31
N GLN A 135 17.55 -19.12 -16.50
CA GLN A 135 17.41 -20.33 -15.71
C GLN A 135 16.25 -20.22 -14.71
N ALA A 136 16.07 -19.07 -14.06
CA ALA A 136 14.95 -18.83 -13.17
C ALA A 136 13.61 -18.85 -13.91
N LEU A 137 13.53 -18.20 -15.08
CA LEU A 137 12.34 -18.19 -15.94
C LEU A 137 11.96 -19.62 -16.38
N TYR A 138 12.94 -20.41 -16.83
CA TYR A 138 12.75 -21.81 -17.18
C TYR A 138 12.27 -22.65 -15.99
N GLN A 139 12.91 -22.52 -14.82
CA GLN A 139 12.55 -23.30 -13.63
C GLN A 139 11.15 -22.98 -13.08
N THR A 140 10.66 -21.77 -13.35
CA THR A 140 9.34 -21.31 -12.93
C THR A 140 8.27 -21.50 -14.01
N GLY A 141 8.64 -22.05 -15.17
CA GLY A 141 7.71 -22.39 -16.24
C GLY A 141 7.18 -21.17 -17.01
N VAL A 142 7.91 -20.04 -17.03
CA VAL A 142 7.51 -18.88 -17.82
C VAL A 142 7.67 -19.21 -19.32
N PRO A 143 6.59 -19.17 -20.11
CA PRO A 143 6.62 -19.53 -21.52
C PRO A 143 7.32 -18.45 -22.35
N ILE A 144 8.01 -18.90 -23.41
CA ILE A 144 8.69 -18.00 -24.37
C ILE A 144 7.68 -17.01 -24.98
N GLU A 145 6.48 -17.48 -25.32
CA GLU A 145 5.42 -16.64 -25.89
C GLU A 145 5.04 -15.45 -24.97
N TYR A 146 5.07 -15.63 -23.65
CA TYR A 146 4.82 -14.52 -22.72
C TYR A 146 5.98 -13.51 -22.71
N LEU A 147 7.22 -13.99 -22.83
CA LEU A 147 8.38 -13.11 -22.98
C LEU A 147 8.33 -12.33 -24.31
N GLU A 148 7.95 -12.98 -25.41
CA GLU A 148 7.77 -12.34 -26.71
C GLU A 148 6.73 -11.22 -26.64
N GLN A 149 5.56 -11.47 -26.02
CA GLN A 149 4.53 -10.44 -25.83
C GLN A 149 5.05 -9.23 -25.03
N LEU A 150 5.76 -9.48 -23.92
CA LEU A 150 6.37 -8.41 -23.13
C LEU A 150 7.44 -7.64 -23.91
N ASN A 151 8.21 -8.33 -24.76
CA ASN A 151 9.25 -7.73 -25.58
C ASN A 151 8.66 -6.86 -26.70
N GLU A 152 7.62 -7.34 -27.37
CA GLU A 152 6.89 -6.60 -28.41
C GLU A 152 6.28 -5.30 -27.86
N ALA A 153 5.85 -5.32 -26.59
CA ALA A 153 5.38 -4.14 -25.86
C ALA A 153 6.52 -3.28 -25.27
N ALA A 154 7.78 -3.66 -25.50
CA ALA A 154 8.99 -3.02 -25.00
C ALA A 154 9.19 -3.01 -23.47
N TYR A 155 8.50 -3.91 -22.74
CA TYR A 155 8.55 -3.96 -21.27
C TYR A 155 9.76 -4.68 -20.70
N LEU A 156 10.39 -5.60 -21.45
CA LEU A 156 11.49 -6.39 -20.91
C LEU A 156 12.78 -5.60 -20.69
N GLU A 157 13.09 -4.65 -21.57
CA GLU A 157 14.35 -3.91 -21.52
C GLU A 157 14.35 -2.83 -20.44
N ASN A 158 13.21 -2.18 -20.20
CA ASN A 158 13.14 -0.96 -19.39
C ASN A 158 12.34 -1.14 -18.09
N ASP A 159 11.31 -2.00 -18.10
CA ASP A 159 10.28 -1.96 -17.06
C ASP A 159 10.35 -3.19 -16.14
N PHE A 160 10.63 -4.37 -16.70
CA PHE A 160 10.57 -5.63 -15.97
C PHE A 160 11.90 -6.37 -15.91
N SER A 161 12.38 -6.55 -14.69
CA SER A 161 13.38 -7.57 -14.37
C SER A 161 12.82 -8.98 -14.57
N TYR A 162 13.70 -9.99 -14.78
CA TYR A 162 13.25 -11.39 -14.86
C TYR A 162 12.44 -11.83 -13.61
N SER A 163 12.72 -11.29 -12.43
CA SER A 163 11.93 -11.57 -11.22
C SER A 163 10.54 -10.93 -11.27
N ALA A 164 10.41 -9.75 -11.87
CA ALA A 164 9.11 -9.12 -12.10
C ALA A 164 8.27 -9.92 -13.09
N VAL A 165 8.87 -10.38 -14.19
CA VAL A 165 8.22 -11.26 -15.19
C VAL A 165 7.68 -12.53 -14.52
N ILE A 166 8.51 -13.21 -13.73
CA ILE A 166 8.09 -14.40 -12.97
C ILE A 166 6.92 -14.06 -12.04
N GLY A 167 7.02 -12.95 -11.30
CA GLY A 167 5.98 -12.53 -10.37
C GLY A 167 4.64 -12.26 -11.07
N LEU A 168 4.65 -11.51 -12.17
CA LEU A 168 3.46 -11.17 -12.95
C LEU A 168 2.81 -12.43 -13.55
N TYR A 169 3.62 -13.29 -14.18
CA TYR A 169 3.15 -14.54 -14.78
C TYR A 169 2.54 -15.49 -13.75
N ASN A 170 3.26 -15.76 -12.65
CA ASN A 170 2.78 -16.67 -11.60
C ASN A 170 1.58 -16.12 -10.82
N SER A 171 1.37 -14.81 -10.86
CA SER A 171 0.18 -14.18 -10.27
C SER A 171 -0.98 -14.10 -11.26
N GLY A 172 -0.79 -14.55 -12.51
CA GLY A 172 -1.83 -14.54 -13.54
C GLY A 172 -2.24 -13.14 -13.98
N VAL A 173 -1.35 -12.14 -13.88
CA VAL A 173 -1.64 -10.78 -14.36
C VAL A 173 -1.67 -10.80 -15.90
N PRO A 174 -2.80 -10.47 -16.53
CA PRO A 174 -2.95 -10.55 -17.98
C PRO A 174 -2.24 -9.37 -18.65
N MET A 175 -1.76 -9.60 -19.86
CA MET A 175 -1.09 -8.59 -20.67
C MET A 175 -1.97 -7.35 -20.90
N ASP A 176 -3.29 -7.54 -21.05
CA ASP A 176 -4.26 -6.44 -21.20
C ASP A 176 -4.27 -5.50 -19.99
N TYR A 177 -4.08 -6.01 -18.78
CA TYR A 177 -4.03 -5.18 -17.57
C TYR A 177 -2.73 -4.36 -17.51
N ILE A 178 -1.61 -4.98 -17.88
CA ILE A 178 -0.30 -4.31 -17.96
C ILE A 178 -0.33 -3.21 -19.03
N ASN A 179 -0.85 -3.53 -20.22
CA ASN A 179 -1.03 -2.57 -21.32
C ASN A 179 -1.95 -1.42 -20.93
N GLY A 180 -3.04 -1.70 -20.22
CA GLY A 180 -3.93 -0.66 -19.74
C GLY A 180 -3.26 0.31 -18.77
N LEU A 181 -2.39 -0.17 -17.88
CA LEU A 181 -1.58 0.72 -17.04
C LEU A 181 -0.61 1.57 -17.87
N ASN A 182 0.03 0.98 -18.88
CA ASN A 182 0.92 1.70 -19.78
C ASN A 182 0.18 2.77 -20.62
N ASP A 183 -1.01 2.46 -21.13
CA ASP A 183 -1.85 3.39 -21.89
C ASP A 183 -2.28 4.59 -21.04
N LEU A 184 -2.45 4.38 -19.73
CA LEU A 184 -2.69 5.44 -18.75
C LEU A 184 -1.41 6.20 -18.35
N ASN A 185 -0.24 5.79 -18.84
CA ASN A 185 1.09 6.26 -18.43
C ASN A 185 1.37 6.04 -16.94
N LEU A 186 0.85 4.94 -16.38
CA LEU A 186 0.96 4.59 -14.97
C LEU A 186 1.79 3.33 -14.72
N LEU A 187 2.37 2.72 -15.76
CA LEU A 187 3.16 1.51 -15.60
C LEU A 187 4.37 1.75 -14.68
N ASP A 188 5.06 2.88 -14.88
CA ASP A 188 6.24 3.27 -14.10
C ASP A 188 5.91 3.76 -12.68
N GLU A 189 4.65 4.12 -12.42
CA GLU A 189 4.20 4.58 -11.10
C GLU A 189 4.02 3.42 -10.12
N PHE A 190 3.88 2.19 -10.63
CA PHE A 190 3.67 1.00 -9.83
C PHE A 190 4.82 0.02 -9.95
N SER A 191 5.42 -0.34 -8.81
CA SER A 191 6.27 -1.53 -8.76
C SER A 191 5.49 -2.78 -9.22
N TYR A 192 6.17 -3.78 -9.81
CA TYR A 192 5.51 -5.01 -10.26
C TYR A 192 4.71 -5.73 -9.16
N SER A 193 5.14 -5.63 -7.88
CA SER A 193 4.38 -6.18 -6.75
C SER A 193 3.12 -5.39 -6.45
N ALA A 194 3.12 -4.07 -6.68
CA ALA A 194 1.93 -3.24 -6.63
C ALA A 194 0.96 -3.57 -7.77
N ILE A 195 1.45 -3.77 -9.00
CA ILE A 195 0.65 -4.22 -10.15
C ILE A 195 -0.07 -5.54 -9.82
N ILE A 196 0.68 -6.53 -9.32
CA ILE A 196 0.13 -7.81 -8.85
C ILE A 196 -0.92 -7.61 -7.77
N GLY A 197 -0.64 -6.76 -6.78
CA GLY A 197 -1.55 -6.48 -5.67
C GLY A 197 -2.87 -5.85 -6.14
N LEU A 198 -2.79 -4.86 -7.03
CA LEU A 198 -3.96 -4.19 -7.61
C LEU A 198 -4.82 -5.18 -8.41
N TYR A 199 -4.20 -5.94 -9.33
CA TYR A 199 -4.89 -6.93 -10.15
C TYR A 199 -5.55 -8.03 -9.32
N ASN A 200 -4.81 -8.65 -8.38
CA ASN A 200 -5.34 -9.73 -7.55
C ASN A 200 -6.43 -9.27 -6.58
N SER A 201 -6.46 -7.97 -6.26
CA SER A 201 -7.53 -7.36 -5.48
C SER A 201 -8.72 -6.92 -6.34
N GLY A 202 -8.68 -7.16 -7.65
CA GLY A 202 -9.74 -6.83 -8.58
C GLY A 202 -9.88 -5.33 -8.87
N VAL A 203 -8.88 -4.51 -8.54
CA VAL A 203 -8.92 -3.06 -8.79
C VAL A 203 -8.98 -2.83 -10.29
N SER A 204 -10.02 -2.14 -10.76
CA SER A 204 -10.19 -1.90 -12.20
C SER A 204 -9.30 -0.76 -12.70
N LEU A 205 -8.90 -0.83 -13.98
CA LEU A 205 -8.21 0.27 -14.66
C LEU A 205 -9.06 1.55 -14.67
N ASP A 206 -10.38 1.43 -14.77
CA ASP A 206 -11.30 2.57 -14.70
C ASP A 206 -11.21 3.30 -13.36
N TYR A 207 -11.13 2.55 -12.25
CA TYR A 207 -10.98 3.13 -10.92
C TYR A 207 -9.62 3.80 -10.74
N ILE A 208 -8.54 3.17 -11.22
CA ILE A 208 -7.19 3.73 -11.23
C ILE A 208 -7.14 5.02 -12.08
N SER A 209 -7.74 5.01 -13.27
CA SER A 209 -7.85 6.19 -14.14
C SER A 209 -8.61 7.31 -13.44
N SER A 210 -9.72 6.99 -12.78
CA SER A 210 -10.53 8.00 -12.08
C SER A 210 -9.77 8.62 -10.89
N LEU A 211 -8.97 7.83 -10.17
CA LEU A 211 -8.06 8.36 -9.14
C LEU A 211 -6.97 9.26 -9.74
N ASN A 212 -6.38 8.85 -10.88
CA ASN A 212 -5.36 9.63 -11.57
C ASN A 212 -5.89 10.99 -12.02
N GLU A 213 -7.06 11.00 -12.67
CA GLU A 213 -7.71 12.21 -13.15
C GLU A 213 -8.09 13.17 -12.02
N ALA A 214 -8.45 12.63 -10.85
CA ALA A 214 -8.73 13.40 -9.64
C ALA A 214 -7.46 13.85 -8.89
N GLY A 215 -6.28 13.37 -9.29
CA GLY A 215 -5.00 13.72 -8.67
C GLY A 215 -4.67 12.95 -7.38
N TYR A 216 -5.36 11.84 -7.11
CA TYR A 216 -5.24 11.09 -5.86
C TYR A 216 -4.22 9.94 -5.87
N LEU A 217 -3.58 9.65 -7.00
CA LEU A 217 -2.60 8.56 -7.06
C LEU A 217 -1.39 8.80 -6.17
N ASP A 218 -0.92 10.05 -6.07
CA ASP A 218 0.23 10.42 -5.23
C ASP A 218 -0.11 10.48 -3.74
N ASP A 219 -1.40 10.64 -3.41
CA ASP A 219 -1.88 10.76 -2.04
C ASP A 219 -2.04 9.38 -1.36
N PHE A 220 -2.16 8.32 -2.16
CA PHE A 220 -2.46 6.97 -1.66
C PHE A 220 -1.42 5.94 -2.11
N SER A 221 -0.90 5.18 -1.14
CA SER A 221 -0.14 3.96 -1.47
C SER A 221 -1.02 2.97 -2.24
N TYR A 222 -0.41 2.08 -3.04
CA TYR A 222 -1.19 1.04 -3.74
C TYR A 222 -2.05 0.19 -2.80
N SER A 223 -1.60 -0.05 -1.56
CA SER A 223 -2.39 -0.73 -0.53
C SER A 223 -3.60 0.09 -0.06
N ALA A 224 -3.48 1.42 -0.01
CA ALA A 224 -4.60 2.31 0.26
C ALA A 224 -5.56 2.35 -0.92
N ILE A 225 -5.07 2.37 -2.17
CA ILE A 225 -5.90 2.27 -3.39
C ILE A 225 -6.73 0.98 -3.37
N ILE A 226 -6.11 -0.17 -3.07
CA ILE A 226 -6.80 -1.45 -2.88
C ILE A 226 -7.87 -1.34 -1.78
N GLY A 227 -7.52 -0.73 -0.65
CA GLY A 227 -8.46 -0.53 0.47
C GLY A 227 -9.67 0.31 0.07
N LEU A 228 -9.45 1.43 -0.61
CA LEU A 228 -10.50 2.33 -1.07
C LEU A 228 -11.42 1.64 -2.07
N TYR A 229 -10.85 0.92 -3.04
CA TYR A 229 -11.60 0.16 -4.04
C TYR A 229 -12.47 -0.92 -3.39
N ASN A 230 -11.88 -1.78 -2.55
CA ASN A 230 -12.62 -2.84 -1.86
C ASN A 230 -13.63 -2.30 -0.84
N GLY A 231 -13.37 -1.10 -0.31
CA GLY A 231 -14.30 -0.35 0.52
C GLY A 231 -15.42 0.32 -0.26
N GLY A 232 -15.41 0.26 -1.60
CA GLY A 232 -16.40 0.88 -2.47
C GLY A 232 -16.39 2.40 -2.46
N VAL A 233 -15.30 3.03 -1.97
CA VAL A 233 -15.20 4.48 -1.82
C VAL A 233 -15.24 5.14 -3.19
N SER A 234 -16.16 6.07 -3.38
CA SER A 234 -16.30 6.80 -4.64
C SER A 234 -15.33 7.97 -4.73
N ILE A 235 -14.92 8.33 -5.96
CA ILE A 235 -14.14 9.53 -6.23
C ILE A 235 -14.89 10.80 -5.79
N ASP A 236 -16.23 10.82 -5.94
CA ASP A 236 -17.05 11.93 -5.46
C ASP A 236 -16.93 12.16 -3.95
N TYR A 237 -16.84 11.08 -3.16
CA TYR A 237 -16.64 11.18 -1.72
C TYR A 237 -15.24 11.71 -1.38
N LEU A 238 -14.21 11.25 -2.10
CA LEU A 238 -12.84 11.77 -1.96
C LEU A 238 -12.74 13.26 -2.33
N ASN A 239 -13.38 13.66 -3.43
CA ASN A 239 -13.49 15.06 -3.85
C ASN A 239 -14.15 15.91 -2.77
N ALA A 240 -15.28 15.45 -2.22
CA ALA A 240 -15.99 16.20 -1.18
C ALA A 240 -15.19 16.32 0.14
N LEU A 241 -14.37 15.31 0.48
CA LEU A 241 -13.40 15.41 1.56
C LEU A 241 -12.28 16.42 1.24
N SER A 242 -11.71 16.35 0.04
CA SER A 242 -10.63 17.25 -0.40
C SER A 242 -11.09 18.72 -0.43
N GLU A 243 -12.27 19.00 -0.98
CA GLU A 243 -12.88 20.34 -1.01
C GLU A 243 -13.12 20.91 0.40
N SER A 244 -13.39 20.03 1.37
CA SER A 244 -13.56 20.40 2.79
C SER A 244 -12.26 20.36 3.60
N ASN A 245 -11.11 20.14 2.93
CA ASN A 245 -9.77 20.01 3.54
C ASN A 245 -9.64 18.84 4.54
N PHE A 246 -10.44 17.78 4.39
CA PHE A 246 -10.43 16.60 5.26
C PHE A 246 -9.58 15.45 4.73
N ILE A 247 -9.19 15.46 3.45
CA ILE A 247 -8.49 14.33 2.83
C ILE A 247 -7.18 13.97 3.56
N ASP A 248 -6.43 14.99 3.99
CA ASP A 248 -5.16 14.82 4.72
C ASP A 248 -5.33 14.66 6.24
N GLN A 249 -6.55 14.85 6.75
CA GLN A 249 -6.83 14.75 8.20
C GLN A 249 -7.13 13.31 8.63
N PHE A 250 -7.51 12.44 7.68
CA PHE A 250 -7.94 11.09 7.97
C PHE A 250 -7.05 10.08 7.26
N SER A 251 -6.74 8.98 7.96
CA SER A 251 -6.13 7.82 7.29
C SER A 251 -7.10 7.25 6.25
N TYR A 252 -6.60 6.60 5.20
CA TYR A 252 -7.46 5.94 4.20
C TYR A 252 -8.43 4.93 4.86
N SER A 253 -8.02 4.26 5.94
CA SER A 253 -8.89 3.37 6.72
C SER A 253 -10.04 4.10 7.42
N ALA A 254 -9.80 5.33 7.89
CA ALA A 254 -10.85 6.19 8.44
C ALA A 254 -11.78 6.70 7.33
N VAL A 255 -11.24 7.06 6.17
CA VAL A 255 -12.03 7.43 4.98
C VAL A 255 -12.98 6.30 4.57
N ILE A 256 -12.48 5.07 4.46
CA ILE A 256 -13.30 3.88 4.18
C ILE A 256 -14.37 3.68 5.26
N GLY A 257 -13.98 3.77 6.53
CA GLY A 257 -14.91 3.61 7.65
C GLY A 257 -16.04 4.64 7.65
N MET A 258 -15.71 5.91 7.38
CA MET A 258 -16.69 7.00 7.31
C MET A 258 -17.61 6.85 6.10
N TYR A 259 -17.06 6.49 4.93
CA TYR A 259 -17.85 6.22 3.74
C TYR A 259 -18.86 5.08 3.97
N ASN A 260 -18.40 3.95 4.48
CA ASN A 260 -19.27 2.79 4.77
C ASN A 260 -20.24 3.06 5.94
N GLY A 261 -19.85 3.94 6.87
CA GLY A 261 -20.72 4.46 7.91
C GLY A 261 -21.71 5.52 7.43
N GLY A 262 -21.67 5.90 6.15
CA GLY A 262 -22.54 6.93 5.58
C GLY A 262 -22.32 8.34 6.14
N VAL A 263 -21.17 8.59 6.80
CA VAL A 263 -20.88 9.87 7.44
C VAL A 263 -20.85 10.97 6.38
N SER A 264 -21.76 11.93 6.50
CA SER A 264 -21.83 13.05 5.56
C SER A 264 -20.73 14.08 5.81
N ILE A 265 -20.25 14.71 4.75
CA ILE A 265 -19.30 15.83 4.81
C ILE A 265 -19.87 17.01 5.62
N ASP A 266 -21.19 17.26 5.53
CA ASP A 266 -21.86 18.29 6.32
C ASP A 266 -21.71 18.06 7.84
N TYR A 267 -21.85 16.81 8.29
CA TYR A 267 -21.62 16.44 9.69
C TYR A 267 -20.16 16.65 10.11
N LEU A 268 -19.20 16.33 9.24
CA LEU A 268 -17.78 16.59 9.50
C LEU A 268 -17.48 18.09 9.57
N ASN A 269 -18.09 18.90 8.68
CA ASN A 269 -17.99 20.36 8.72
C ASN A 269 -18.54 20.94 10.02
N GLN A 270 -19.73 20.51 10.45
CA GLN A 270 -20.30 20.94 11.73
C GLN A 270 -19.38 20.58 12.92
N LEU A 271 -18.80 19.37 12.93
CA LEU A 271 -17.82 18.99 13.95
C LEU A 271 -16.55 19.86 13.88
N SER A 272 -16.06 20.18 12.68
CA SER A 272 -14.88 21.02 12.47
C SER A 272 -15.12 22.44 13.00
N GLU A 273 -16.23 23.06 12.62
CA GLU A 273 -16.62 24.42 13.01
C GLU A 273 -16.75 24.59 14.53
N ASN A 274 -17.14 23.51 15.23
CA ASN A 274 -17.26 23.49 16.69
C ASN A 274 -15.99 22.95 17.38
N ASN A 275 -14.89 22.73 16.64
CA ASN A 275 -13.60 22.23 17.14
C ASN A 275 -13.68 20.84 17.80
N TYR A 276 -14.56 19.97 17.30
CA TYR A 276 -14.79 18.61 17.80
C TYR A 276 -14.09 17.51 17.01
N LEU A 277 -13.60 17.78 15.80
CA LEU A 277 -12.95 16.74 14.98
C LEU A 277 -11.76 16.08 15.70
N ASP A 278 -10.90 16.87 16.34
CA ASP A 278 -9.73 16.36 17.06
C ASP A 278 -10.08 15.75 18.43
N GLN A 279 -11.31 15.93 18.91
CA GLN A 279 -11.75 15.40 20.20
C GLN A 279 -12.28 13.97 20.10
N PHE A 280 -12.67 13.54 18.89
CA PHE A 280 -13.28 12.25 18.66
C PHE A 280 -12.47 11.42 17.68
N SER A 281 -12.26 10.14 17.99
CA SER A 281 -11.74 9.20 16.99
C SER A 281 -12.73 9.09 15.82
N TYR A 282 -12.25 8.76 14.62
CA TYR A 282 -13.14 8.52 13.47
C TYR A 282 -14.20 7.44 13.77
N SER A 283 -13.87 6.42 14.58
CA SER A 283 -14.83 5.41 15.04
C SER A 283 -15.92 5.98 15.94
N ALA A 284 -15.58 6.96 16.79
CA ALA A 284 -16.55 7.69 17.60
C ALA A 284 -17.43 8.58 16.71
N ILE A 285 -16.85 9.28 15.73
CA ILE A 285 -17.59 10.08 14.74
C ILE A 285 -18.63 9.22 14.01
N ILE A 286 -18.21 8.05 13.50
CA ILE A 286 -19.11 7.09 12.84
C ILE A 286 -20.21 6.61 13.80
N GLY A 287 -19.84 6.23 15.03
CA GLY A 287 -20.81 5.75 16.01
C GLY A 287 -21.85 6.81 16.38
N MET A 288 -21.42 8.05 16.60
CA MET A 288 -22.29 9.18 16.89
C MET A 288 -23.20 9.50 15.70
N TYR A 289 -22.65 9.55 14.48
CA TYR A 289 -23.42 9.77 13.26
C TYR A 289 -24.52 8.71 13.08
N ASN A 290 -24.17 7.43 13.22
CA ASN A 290 -25.11 6.31 13.08
C ASN A 290 -26.19 6.28 14.17
N ALA A 291 -25.88 6.75 15.38
CA ALA A 291 -26.88 6.96 16.43
C ALA A 291 -27.77 8.20 16.18
N GLY A 292 -27.40 9.02 15.19
CA GLY A 292 -28.04 10.28 14.84
C GLY A 292 -27.75 11.40 15.84
N VAL A 293 -26.66 11.31 16.60
CA VAL A 293 -26.23 12.38 17.51
C VAL A 293 -25.92 13.61 16.67
N THR A 294 -26.59 14.72 16.95
CA THR A 294 -26.40 15.99 16.25
C THR A 294 -25.33 16.83 16.93
N VAL A 295 -24.63 17.68 16.19
CA VAL A 295 -23.65 18.63 16.79
C VAL A 295 -24.31 19.57 17.80
N ASP A 296 -25.56 19.98 17.58
CA ASP A 296 -26.36 20.73 18.58
C ASP A 296 -26.49 20.03 19.93
N TYR A 297 -26.56 18.69 19.93
CA TYR A 297 -26.63 17.92 21.18
C TYR A 297 -25.28 17.93 21.89
N ILE A 298 -24.20 17.76 21.15
CA ILE A 298 -22.82 17.82 21.66
C ILE A 298 -22.54 19.21 22.24
N ASN A 299 -22.94 20.28 21.54
CA ASN A 299 -22.87 21.66 22.04
C ASN A 299 -23.62 21.82 23.37
N GLY A 300 -24.82 21.25 23.48
CA GLY A 300 -25.57 21.24 24.73
C GLY A 300 -24.84 20.54 25.88
N LEU A 301 -24.10 19.46 25.62
CA LEU A 301 -23.26 18.80 26.63
C LEU A 301 -22.06 19.68 27.01
N ALA A 302 -21.41 20.31 26.03
CA ALA A 302 -20.27 21.21 26.25
C ALA A 302 -20.67 22.45 27.07
N GLU A 303 -21.80 23.09 26.77
CA GLU A 303 -22.32 24.24 27.53
C GLU A 303 -22.65 23.94 29.00
N ARG A 304 -22.84 22.66 29.33
CA ARG A 304 -23.12 22.18 30.69
C ARG A 304 -21.86 21.67 31.40
N ASP A 305 -20.68 21.85 30.80
CA ASP A 305 -19.40 21.31 31.26
C ASP A 305 -19.43 19.77 31.45
N LEU A 306 -20.23 19.06 30.64
CA LEU A 306 -20.36 17.60 30.71
C LEU A 306 -19.49 16.86 29.69
N LEU A 307 -19.12 17.52 28.58
CA LEU A 307 -18.49 16.83 27.45
C LEU A 307 -17.16 16.16 27.83
N ASP A 308 -16.33 16.83 28.63
CA ASP A 308 -15.01 16.35 29.04
C ASP A 308 -15.05 15.08 29.92
N ASP A 309 -16.18 14.82 30.57
CA ASP A 309 -16.39 13.66 31.45
C ASP A 309 -17.02 12.47 30.71
N LEU A 310 -17.41 12.64 29.43
CA LEU A 310 -18.14 11.64 28.66
C LEU A 310 -17.26 11.05 27.56
N ASN A 311 -17.27 9.73 27.45
CA ASN A 311 -16.82 9.09 26.21
C ASN A 311 -17.96 9.08 25.18
N TYR A 312 -17.64 8.81 23.91
CA TYR A 312 -18.64 8.80 22.84
C TYR A 312 -19.79 7.80 23.07
N SER A 313 -19.54 6.69 23.76
CA SER A 313 -20.60 5.73 24.09
C SER A 313 -21.58 6.29 25.13
N ASP A 314 -21.10 7.11 26.07
CA ASP A 314 -21.95 7.81 27.02
C ASP A 314 -22.76 8.91 26.32
N ILE A 315 -22.15 9.66 25.39
CA ILE A 315 -22.86 10.65 24.55
C ILE A 315 -24.02 9.98 23.80
N ILE A 316 -23.75 8.85 23.13
CA ILE A 316 -24.77 8.07 22.40
C ILE A 316 -25.88 7.58 23.35
N ARG A 317 -25.51 7.06 24.53
CA ARG A 317 -26.47 6.55 25.52
C ARG A 317 -27.37 7.67 26.03
N MET A 318 -26.81 8.83 26.36
CA MET A 318 -27.57 9.99 26.81
C MET A 318 -28.50 10.49 25.71
N TYR A 319 -28.00 10.62 24.48
CA TYR A 319 -28.80 11.05 23.34
C TYR A 319 -30.02 10.15 23.08
N ASN A 320 -29.83 8.83 23.18
CA ASN A 320 -30.93 7.87 23.04
C ASN A 320 -31.91 7.89 24.23
N THR A 321 -31.49 8.36 25.40
CA THR A 321 -32.35 8.48 26.58
C THR A 321 -33.20 9.77 26.55
N ASP A 322 -32.69 10.82 25.91
CA ASP A 322 -33.36 12.12 25.80
C ASP A 322 -34.38 12.20 24.65
N ARG A 323 -34.48 11.15 23.82
CA ARG A 323 -35.40 11.03 22.69
C ARG A 323 -36.77 10.46 23.06
#